data_AF-A0A2S9JTW1-F1
#
_entry.id   AF-A0A2S9JTW1-F1
#
_cell.length_a   1.000
_cell.length_b   1.000
_cell.length_c   1.000
_cell.angle_alpha   90.00
_cell.angle_beta   90.00
_cell.angle_gamma   90.00
#
_symmetry.space_group_name_H-M   'P 1'
#
loop_
_entity.id
_entity.type
_entity.pdbx_description
1 polymer ?
#
loop_
_entity_poly.entity_id
_entity_poly.type
_entity_poly.pdbx_seq_one_letter_code
_entity_poly.pdbx_strand_id
1 'polypeptide(L)'
;MAGKPSPMSQIKQMIRLHKQGYAIKSIARSLGISKNMVKSYLYKIGEARLDMEELLAVDDPVLEGLLHSGNPAYRDPRYEYLKERLRYFEEELDKVGVTRKLLWEEYRACYPESYGYSQFCYHFSQLSASS
;
A
#
# COMPACT_ATOMS: atom_id res chain seq x y z
N MET A 1 -26.02 9.45 3.10
CA MET A 1 -24.57 9.78 2.98
C MET A 1 -23.79 8.49 3.08
N ALA A 2 -23.39 7.88 1.96
CA ALA A 2 -22.64 6.63 1.99
C ALA A 2 -21.19 6.92 2.40
N GLY A 3 -20.85 6.59 3.65
CA GLY A 3 -19.48 6.71 4.15
C GLY A 3 -18.53 5.87 3.29
N LYS A 4 -17.31 6.37 3.05
CA LYS A 4 -16.28 5.59 2.37
C LYS A 4 -16.14 4.24 3.09
N PRO A 5 -16.25 3.10 2.37
CA PRO A 5 -16.08 1.80 3.00
C PRO A 5 -14.69 1.73 3.66
N SER A 6 -14.62 1.13 4.85
CA SER A 6 -13.34 0.89 5.50
C SER A 6 -12.45 0.03 4.58
N PRO A 7 -11.13 0.20 4.61
CA PRO A 7 -10.20 -0.61 3.82
C PRO A 7 -10.44 -2.13 3.99
N MET A 8 -10.79 -2.56 5.20
CA MET A 8 -11.10 -3.97 5.51
C MET A 8 -12.42 -4.45 4.88
N SER A 9 -13.45 -3.60 4.84
CA SER A 9 -14.69 -3.89 4.10
C SER A 9 -14.41 -4.08 2.60
N GLN A 10 -13.49 -3.30 2.02
CA GLN A 10 -13.10 -3.46 0.62
C GLN A 10 -12.36 -4.77 0.35
N ILE A 11 -11.50 -5.21 1.28
CA ILE A 11 -10.78 -6.50 1.17
C ILE A 11 -11.75 -7.68 1.25
N LYS A 12 -12.67 -7.68 2.22
CA LYS A 12 -13.71 -8.72 2.30
C LYS A 12 -14.54 -8.79 1.02
N GLN A 13 -14.91 -7.63 0.47
CA GLN A 13 -15.64 -7.58 -0.80
C GLN A 13 -14.81 -8.09 -1.98
N MET A 14 -13.51 -7.80 -2.03
CA MET A 14 -12.58 -8.34 -3.02
C MET A 14 -12.52 -9.87 -2.95
N ILE A 15 -12.40 -10.45 -1.75
CA ILE A 15 -12.38 -11.90 -1.54
C ILE A 15 -13.69 -12.52 -2.04
N ARG A 16 -14.85 -11.94 -1.69
CA ARG A 16 -16.17 -12.42 -2.16
C ARG A 16 -16.28 -12.42 -3.68
N LEU A 17 -15.90 -11.32 -4.33
CA LEU A 17 -15.94 -11.23 -5.80
C LEU A 17 -14.98 -12.22 -6.46
N HIS A 18 -13.81 -12.44 -5.86
CA HIS A 18 -12.88 -13.43 -6.37
C HIS A 18 -13.45 -14.87 -6.26
N LYS A 19 -14.05 -15.21 -5.11
CA LYS A 19 -14.75 -16.51 -4.93
C LYS A 19 -15.90 -16.72 -5.92
N GLN A 20 -16.58 -15.65 -6.32
CA GLN A 20 -17.64 -15.68 -7.33
C GLN A 20 -17.11 -15.82 -8.77
N GLY A 21 -15.79 -15.91 -8.98
CA GLY A 21 -15.17 -16.10 -10.29
C GLY A 21 -14.97 -14.80 -11.09
N TYR A 22 -15.11 -13.63 -10.47
CA TYR A 22 -14.86 -12.37 -11.17
C TYR A 22 -13.38 -12.20 -11.51
N ALA A 23 -13.11 -11.72 -12.72
CA ALA A 23 -11.77 -11.38 -13.15
C ALA A 23 -11.21 -10.19 -12.32
N ILE A 24 -9.90 -10.22 -12.05
CA ILE A 24 -9.17 -9.18 -11.30
C ILE A 24 -9.48 -7.76 -11.80
N LYS A 25 -9.60 -7.58 -13.13
CA LYS A 25 -9.91 -6.28 -13.75
C LYS A 25 -11.31 -5.78 -13.36
N SER A 26 -12.29 -6.68 -13.27
CA SER A 26 -13.66 -6.36 -12.88
C SER A 26 -13.75 -6.03 -11.39
N ILE A 27 -13.03 -6.79 -10.56
CA ILE A 27 -12.93 -6.55 -9.11
C ILE A 27 -12.32 -5.16 -8.83
N ALA A 28 -11.18 -4.87 -9.45
CA ALA A 28 -10.50 -3.58 -9.32
C ALA A 28 -11.42 -2.40 -9.70
N ARG A 29 -12.15 -2.54 -10.82
CA ARG A 29 -13.12 -1.53 -11.26
C ARG A 29 -14.29 -1.38 -10.30
N SER A 30 -14.82 -2.48 -9.79
CA SER A 30 -15.98 -2.48 -8.89
C SER A 30 -15.67 -1.86 -7.52
N LEU A 31 -14.44 -2.04 -7.04
CA LEU A 31 -14.02 -1.58 -5.70
C LEU A 31 -13.24 -0.27 -5.72
N GLY A 32 -12.89 0.24 -6.90
CA GLY A 32 -12.09 1.46 -7.05
C GLY A 32 -10.63 1.31 -6.60
N ILE A 33 -10.09 0.07 -6.61
CA ILE A 33 -8.70 -0.22 -6.22
C ILE A 33 -7.87 -0.65 -7.43
N SER A 34 -6.54 -0.60 -7.30
CA SER A 34 -5.65 -0.96 -8.40
C SER A 34 -5.64 -2.49 -8.64
N LYS A 35 -5.43 -2.90 -9.90
CA LYS A 35 -5.25 -4.32 -10.26
C LYS A 35 -4.09 -4.97 -9.50
N ASN A 36 -3.03 -4.21 -9.21
CA ASN A 36 -1.86 -4.68 -8.47
C ASN A 36 -2.21 -4.95 -7.01
N MET A 37 -3.05 -4.11 -6.40
CA MET A 37 -3.54 -4.33 -5.05
C MET A 37 -4.35 -5.63 -4.95
N VAL A 38 -5.29 -5.85 -5.88
CA VAL A 38 -6.07 -7.10 -5.93
C VAL A 38 -5.15 -8.32 -6.06
N LYS A 39 -4.19 -8.28 -7.01
CA LYS A 39 -3.22 -9.36 -7.18
C LYS A 39 -2.39 -9.61 -5.92
N SER A 40 -1.90 -8.55 -5.28
CA SER A 40 -1.06 -8.65 -4.09
C SER A 40 -1.79 -9.33 -2.94
N TYR A 41 -3.05 -8.94 -2.69
CA TYR A 41 -3.84 -9.59 -1.63
C TYR A 41 -4.15 -11.05 -1.94
N LEU A 42 -4.61 -11.37 -3.16
CA LEU A 42 -4.90 -12.75 -3.54
C LEU A 42 -3.66 -13.64 -3.46
N TYR A 43 -2.51 -13.12 -3.89
CA TYR A 43 -1.23 -13.81 -3.77
C TYR A 43 -0.86 -14.08 -2.30
N LYS A 44 -0.99 -13.08 -1.42
CA LYS A 44 -0.72 -13.26 0.02
C LYS A 44 -1.63 -14.30 0.67
N ILE A 45 -2.92 -14.27 0.34
CA ILE A 45 -3.89 -15.26 0.85
C ILE A 45 -3.44 -16.67 0.44
N GLY A 46 -3.01 -16.85 -0.83
CA GLY A 46 -2.47 -18.11 -1.32
C GLY A 46 -1.15 -18.53 -0.64
N GLU A 47 -0.19 -17.62 -0.53
CA GLU A 47 1.13 -17.89 0.08
C GLU A 47 1.03 -18.23 1.57
N ALA A 48 0.21 -17.48 2.31
CA ALA A 48 -0.05 -17.72 3.73
C ALA A 48 -0.98 -18.92 3.96
N ARG A 49 -1.46 -19.57 2.88
CA ARG A 49 -2.42 -20.69 2.91
C ARG A 49 -3.65 -20.37 3.76
N LEU A 50 -4.07 -19.11 3.74
CA LEU A 50 -5.21 -18.63 4.51
C LEU A 50 -6.49 -19.02 3.77
N ASP A 51 -7.45 -19.56 4.52
CA ASP A 51 -8.73 -19.89 3.93
C ASP A 51 -9.57 -18.63 3.71
N MET A 52 -10.11 -18.48 2.49
CA MET A 52 -10.89 -17.30 2.13
C MET A 52 -12.23 -17.21 2.88
N GLU A 53 -12.81 -18.32 3.33
CA GLU A 53 -14.00 -18.34 4.19
C GLU A 53 -13.68 -17.89 5.60
N GLU A 54 -12.57 -18.37 6.16
CA GLU A 54 -12.08 -17.92 7.46
C GLU A 54 -11.83 -16.41 7.46
N LEU A 55 -11.18 -15.88 6.42
CA LEU A 55 -10.94 -14.44 6.26
C LEU A 55 -12.22 -13.60 6.17
N LEU A 56 -13.31 -14.19 5.66
CA LEU A 56 -14.62 -13.52 5.61
C LEU A 56 -15.38 -13.59 6.93
N ALA A 57 -15.08 -14.58 7.77
CA ALA A 57 -15.73 -14.82 9.06
C ALA A 57 -15.07 -14.07 10.22
N VAL A 58 -13.77 -13.75 10.14
CA VAL A 58 -13.06 -13.00 11.17
C VAL A 58 -13.41 -11.51 11.17
N ASP A 59 -13.30 -10.87 12.34
CA ASP A 59 -13.50 -9.43 12.50
C ASP A 59 -12.41 -8.60 11.80
N ASP A 60 -12.74 -7.36 11.46
CA ASP A 60 -11.85 -6.45 10.73
C ASP A 60 -10.46 -6.29 11.39
N PRO A 61 -10.31 -6.15 12.72
CA PRO A 61 -8.99 -6.06 13.36
C PRO A 61 -8.17 -7.34 13.25
N VAL A 62 -8.84 -8.50 13.27
CA VAL A 62 -8.19 -9.81 13.15
C VAL A 62 -7.79 -10.06 11.70
N LEU A 63 -8.67 -9.72 10.75
CA LEU A 63 -8.37 -9.75 9.32
C LEU A 63 -7.19 -8.86 8.99
N GLU A 64 -7.16 -7.66 9.58
CA GLU A 64 -6.07 -6.72 9.46
C GLU A 64 -4.78 -7.33 9.99
N GLY A 65 -4.81 -7.92 11.19
CA GLY A 65 -3.70 -8.68 11.75
C GLY A 65 -3.23 -9.80 10.82
N LEU A 66 -4.11 -10.63 10.26
CA LEU A 66 -3.73 -11.75 9.40
C LEU A 66 -3.15 -11.31 8.05
N LEU A 67 -3.70 -10.27 7.43
CA LEU A 67 -3.25 -9.79 6.12
C LEU A 67 -2.11 -8.77 6.21
N HIS A 68 -1.91 -8.13 7.36
CA HIS A 68 -0.86 -7.16 7.61
C HIS A 68 0.28 -7.65 8.51
N SER A 69 0.13 -8.76 9.24
CA SER A 69 1.21 -9.40 10.04
C SER A 69 2.43 -9.82 9.21
N GLY A 70 2.30 -9.81 7.88
CA GLY A 70 3.38 -10.12 6.92
C GLY A 70 3.75 -9.00 5.94
N ASN A 71 3.55 -7.71 6.30
CA ASN A 71 3.76 -6.49 5.48
C ASN A 71 2.42 -5.99 4.87
N PRO A 72 1.99 -4.73 5.07
CA PRO A 72 0.65 -4.28 4.72
C PRO A 72 0.55 -4.01 3.22
N ALA A 73 -0.44 -3.25 2.78
CA ALA A 73 -0.73 -2.86 1.41
C ALA A 73 0.39 -2.09 0.64
N TYR A 74 1.67 -2.19 1.03
CA TYR A 74 2.74 -1.20 0.78
C TYR A 74 4.00 -1.68 0.06
N ARG A 75 4.03 -2.88 -0.55
CA ARG A 75 5.11 -3.21 -1.50
C ARG A 75 4.90 -2.53 -2.85
N ASP A 76 4.67 -1.23 -2.84
CA ASP A 76 5.12 -0.43 -3.95
C ASP A 76 6.65 -0.36 -3.81
N PRO A 77 7.44 -0.84 -4.78
CA PRO A 77 8.90 -0.73 -4.73
C PRO A 77 9.35 0.70 -4.41
N ARG A 78 8.52 1.69 -4.78
CA ARG A 78 8.70 3.11 -4.50
C ARG A 78 8.60 3.46 -3.02
N TYR A 79 7.68 2.83 -2.31
CA TYR A 79 7.48 3.03 -0.88
C TYR A 79 8.59 2.35 -0.07
N GLU A 80 8.95 1.11 -0.42
CA GLU A 80 10.08 0.41 0.24
C GLU A 80 11.39 1.17 0.01
N TYR A 81 11.67 1.63 -1.22
CA TYR A 81 12.86 2.44 -1.51
C TYR A 81 12.89 3.75 -0.70
N LEU A 82 11.74 4.42 -0.56
CA LEU A 82 11.63 5.64 0.25
C LEU A 82 11.85 5.35 1.73
N LYS A 83 11.29 4.25 2.24
CA LYS A 83 11.42 3.81 3.63
C LYS A 83 12.85 3.41 3.98
N GLU A 84 13.51 2.61 3.15
CA GLU A 84 14.91 2.20 3.35
C GLU A 84 15.87 3.39 3.41
N ARG A 85 15.52 4.48 2.71
CA ARG A 85 16.32 5.71 2.63
C ARG A 85 15.74 6.86 3.45
N LEU A 86 14.75 6.60 4.29
CA LEU A 86 14.09 7.63 5.10
C LEU A 86 15.12 8.41 5.91
N ARG A 87 16.01 7.68 6.60
CA ARG A 87 17.08 8.27 7.39
C ARG A 87 18.04 9.15 6.57
N TYR A 88 18.42 8.69 5.38
CA TYR A 88 19.26 9.49 4.47
C TYR A 88 18.54 10.79 4.10
N PHE A 89 17.26 10.72 3.74
CA PHE A 89 16.50 11.91 3.38
C PHE A 89 16.30 12.88 4.56
N GLU A 90 16.14 12.38 5.78
CA GLU A 90 16.08 13.20 7.00
C GLU A 90 17.43 13.88 7.28
N GLU A 91 18.53 13.12 7.24
CA GLU A 91 19.89 13.64 7.45
C GLU A 91 20.30 14.69 6.39
N GLU A 92 19.89 14.49 5.13
CA GLU A 92 20.13 15.49 4.09
C GLU A 92 19.25 16.74 4.26
N LEU A 93 17.99 16.61 4.72
CA LEU A 93 17.12 17.77 4.96
C LEU A 93 17.61 18.69 6.07
N ASP A 94 18.37 18.18 7.03
CA ASP A 94 18.98 18.98 8.09
C ASP A 94 20.17 19.82 7.60
N LYS A 95 20.68 19.57 6.38
CA LYS A 95 21.77 20.36 5.80
C LYS A 95 21.28 21.68 5.22
N VAL A 96 22.08 22.73 5.39
CA VAL A 96 21.79 24.07 4.87
C VAL A 96 21.66 24.04 3.35
N GLY A 97 20.50 24.46 2.84
CA GLY A 97 20.23 24.59 1.41
C GLY A 97 19.59 23.36 0.75
N VAL A 98 19.42 22.25 1.47
CA VAL A 98 18.70 21.08 0.95
C VAL A 98 17.19 21.28 1.10
N THR A 99 16.43 20.89 0.08
CA THR A 99 14.97 20.96 0.10
C THR A 99 14.35 19.63 -0.28
N ARG A 100 13.11 19.39 0.17
CA ARG A 100 12.34 18.19 -0.22
C ARG A 100 12.20 18.04 -1.73
N LYS A 101 12.18 19.17 -2.46
CA LYS A 101 12.16 19.18 -3.93
C LYS A 101 13.45 18.63 -4.52
N LEU A 102 14.60 19.03 -3.98
CA LEU A 102 15.91 18.54 -4.42
C LEU A 102 16.03 17.02 -4.20
N LEU A 103 15.66 16.52 -3.02
CA LEU A 103 15.68 15.09 -2.71
C LEU A 103 14.70 14.29 -3.58
N TRP A 104 13.54 14.87 -3.91
CA TRP A 104 12.62 14.26 -4.87
C TRP A 104 13.19 14.22 -6.29
N GLU A 105 13.90 15.25 -6.73
CA GLU A 105 14.57 15.27 -8.04
C GLU A 105 15.65 14.18 -8.13
N GLU A 106 16.44 13.98 -7.07
CA GLU A 106 17.39 12.87 -6.94
C GLU A 106 16.70 11.51 -6.95
N TYR A 107 15.63 11.36 -6.14
CA TYR A 107 14.82 10.15 -6.10
C TYR A 107 14.26 9.79 -7.48
N ARG A 108 13.78 10.79 -8.23
CA ARG A 108 13.27 10.62 -9.58
C ARG A 108 14.37 10.30 -10.60
N ALA A 109 15.55 10.89 -10.45
CA ALA A 109 16.69 10.60 -11.31
C ALA A 109 17.15 9.15 -11.17
N CYS A 110 17.11 8.59 -9.96
CA CYS A 110 17.48 7.20 -9.70
C CYS A 110 16.37 6.19 -10.02
N TYR A 111 15.10 6.59 -9.98
CA TYR A 111 13.97 5.69 -10.18
C TYR A 111 12.92 6.29 -11.14
N PRO A 112 12.90 5.86 -12.42
CA PRO A 112 12.02 6.43 -13.45
C PRO A 112 10.51 6.29 -13.16
N GLU A 113 10.13 5.26 -12.40
CA GLU A 113 8.72 5.03 -11.99
C GLU A 113 8.34 5.74 -10.68
N SER A 114 9.24 6.56 -10.11
CA SER A 114 9.09 7.25 -8.82
C SER A 114 7.77 7.99 -8.63
N TYR A 115 7.43 8.21 -7.34
CA TYR A 115 6.32 9.06 -6.96
C TYR A 115 6.46 10.47 -7.55
N GLY A 116 5.33 11.06 -7.94
CA GLY A 116 5.27 12.49 -8.20
C GLY A 116 5.55 13.30 -6.93
N TYR A 117 5.96 14.56 -7.07
CA TYR A 117 6.38 15.41 -5.94
C TYR A 117 5.38 15.42 -4.76
N SER A 118 4.08 15.60 -5.03
CA SER A 118 3.05 15.62 -3.99
C SER A 118 2.91 14.27 -3.27
N GLN A 119 3.06 13.16 -4.00
CA GLN A 119 3.01 11.81 -3.43
C GLN A 119 4.26 11.51 -2.59
N PHE A 120 5.44 11.93 -3.07
CA PHE A 120 6.68 11.83 -2.31
C PHE A 120 6.57 12.57 -0.98
N CYS A 121 6.14 13.83 -0.98
CA CYS A 121 5.95 14.61 0.24
C CYS A 121 4.94 13.99 1.21
N TYR A 122 3.85 13.41 0.69
CA TYR A 122 2.85 12.71 1.50
C TYR A 122 3.43 11.47 2.16
N HIS A 123 4.06 10.59 1.38
CA HIS A 123 4.65 9.35 1.91
C HIS A 123 5.81 9.63 2.85
N PHE A 124 6.66 10.61 2.53
CA PHE A 124 7.74 11.05 3.40
C PHE A 124 7.22 11.54 4.74
N SER A 125 6.17 12.37 4.76
CA SER A 125 5.59 12.88 6.00
C SER A 125 4.88 11.79 6.82
N GLN A 126 4.27 10.80 6.18
CA GLN A 126 3.72 9.63 6.88
C GLN A 126 4.82 8.79 7.53
N LEU A 127 5.92 8.56 6.82
CA LEU A 127 7.05 7.76 7.29
C LEU A 127 7.78 8.45 8.45
N SER A 128 8.04 9.76 8.34
CA SER A 128 8.71 10.54 9.37
C SER A 128 7.86 10.69 10.64
N ALA A 129 6.53 10.71 10.52
CA ALA A 129 5.62 10.77 11.68
C ALA A 129 5.44 9.43 12.40
N SER A 130 5.96 8.34 11.83
CA SER A 130 5.83 6.98 12.37
C SER A 130 7.11 6.45 13.03
N SER A 131 8.14 7.30 13.20
CA SER A 131 9.42 6.98 13.85
C SER A 131 9.56 7.64 15.21
#